data_AF-A0AAN6XL32-F1
#
_entry.id   AF-A0AAN6XL32-F1
#
_cell.length_a   1.000
_cell.length_b   1.000
_cell.length_c   1.000
_cell.angle_alpha   90.00
_cell.angle_beta   90.00
_cell.angle_gamma   90.00
#
_symmetry.space_group_name_H-M   'P 1'
#
loop_
_entity.id
_entity.type
_entity.pdbx_description
1 polymer ?
#
loop_
_entity_poly.entity_id
_entity_poly.type
_entity_poly.pdbx_seq_one_letter_code
_entity_poly.pdbx_strand_id
1 'polypeptide(L)'
;MVIQVESYPLLRIQTPLSRRGTGPGLIIVSGRNVQDSLAEDAVTQTLDPQPRKKWAEEGYTVADLRLDDVLSPHRRWEIKEQLVKALEKLGQVKECQGEAIGLIAFHEEFISPYLIKALQDVPQIKAAVFYGWSPSEAPPVPVLAHLPGNVGPKSDVPGVTIHTYPSAKDGCFALPAHASFSASAAAVSHTRSLSFLKPIMKGPYFDLEAIWDEHTRFEFEDRSVEETMKTMVDEPYVNHVPTLTGGIGRADLTRFYRDHFIFSNPDDAKLELVSRTVGIDRVVDEFLFECTHNNRTIDWLIPGIPPTGRKLSVPMTSIVNIRGDKLYHEHIAWDQGTVLRQLGLLPEYLPFPYPLPGSQMLGDGTRWEYRVPVAGLETSQKLADERSCASNEMLEYQVRRVSG
;
A
#
# COMPACT_ATOMS: atom_id res chain seq x y z
N MET A 1 -19.00 -5.23 -18.21
CA MET A 1 -20.19 -4.68 -18.91
C MET A 1 -21.04 -3.97 -17.88
N VAL A 2 -21.10 -2.64 -17.92
CA VAL A 2 -21.90 -1.85 -16.95
C VAL A 2 -23.35 -1.89 -17.41
N ILE A 3 -24.23 -2.56 -16.67
CA ILE A 3 -25.67 -2.53 -16.93
C ILE A 3 -26.21 -1.31 -16.18
N GLN A 4 -26.49 -0.23 -16.92
CA GLN A 4 -27.06 0.99 -16.39
C GLN A 4 -28.59 0.89 -16.45
N VAL A 5 -29.25 0.88 -15.29
CA VAL A 5 -30.70 0.99 -15.18
C VAL A 5 -31.02 2.34 -14.56
N GLU A 6 -31.68 3.21 -15.33
CA GLU A 6 -32.23 4.47 -14.83
C GLU A 6 -33.45 4.18 -13.93
N SER A 7 -33.24 4.21 -12.62
CA SER A 7 -34.28 4.53 -11.63
C SER A 7 -33.58 4.84 -10.30
N TYR A 8 -33.88 5.98 -9.68
CA TYR A 8 -33.34 6.32 -8.37
C TYR A 8 -33.81 5.30 -7.30
N PRO A 9 -32.93 4.96 -6.35
CA PRO A 9 -31.52 5.35 -6.25
C PRO A 9 -30.63 4.59 -7.22
N LEU A 10 -29.50 5.22 -7.55
CA LEU A 10 -28.51 4.67 -8.47
C LEU A 10 -27.74 3.53 -7.78
N LEU A 11 -28.18 2.31 -8.02
CA LEU A 11 -27.49 1.07 -7.65
C LEU A 11 -26.69 0.57 -8.85
N ARG A 12 -25.38 0.44 -8.70
CA ARG A 12 -24.49 -0.17 -9.71
C ARG A 12 -23.83 -1.42 -9.16
N ILE A 13 -23.76 -2.47 -9.95
CA ILE A 13 -23.01 -3.69 -9.60
C ILE A 13 -21.70 -3.72 -10.37
N GLN A 14 -20.61 -3.99 -9.64
CA GLN A 14 -19.28 -4.25 -10.18
C GLN A 14 -18.86 -5.67 -9.79
N THR A 15 -18.57 -6.52 -10.77
CA THR A 15 -18.01 -7.85 -10.53
C THR A 15 -16.54 -7.75 -10.08
N PRO A 16 -16.01 -8.79 -9.41
CA PRO A 16 -14.59 -8.86 -9.05
C PRO A 16 -13.69 -8.59 -10.26
N LEU A 17 -12.61 -7.84 -10.04
CA LEU A 17 -11.57 -7.54 -11.04
C LEU A 17 -10.31 -8.40 -10.84
N SER A 18 -10.29 -9.23 -9.80
CA SER A 18 -9.27 -10.24 -9.60
C SER A 18 -9.40 -11.37 -10.65
N ARG A 19 -8.29 -12.04 -10.96
CA ARG A 19 -8.25 -13.21 -11.88
C ARG A 19 -9.18 -14.33 -11.42
N ARG A 20 -9.39 -14.50 -10.10
CA ARG A 20 -10.37 -15.46 -9.55
C ARG A 20 -11.80 -15.23 -10.09
N GLY A 21 -12.16 -13.99 -10.42
CA GLY A 21 -13.44 -13.63 -11.06
C GLY A 21 -14.69 -13.78 -10.18
N THR A 22 -14.57 -14.35 -8.98
CA THR A 22 -15.67 -14.51 -8.01
C THR A 22 -15.25 -14.06 -6.61
N GLY A 23 -16.22 -13.70 -5.78
CA GLY A 23 -15.99 -13.40 -4.37
C GLY A 23 -17.21 -12.83 -3.64
N PRO A 24 -17.09 -12.53 -2.34
CA PRO A 24 -18.22 -12.14 -1.52
C PRO A 24 -18.77 -10.78 -1.89
N GLY A 25 -20.05 -10.60 -1.59
CA GLY A 25 -20.75 -9.36 -1.84
C GLY A 25 -20.36 -8.28 -0.83
N LEU A 26 -20.18 -7.07 -1.32
CA LEU A 26 -19.89 -5.88 -0.52
C LEU A 26 -20.82 -4.75 -0.96
N ILE A 27 -21.47 -4.07 -0.03
CA ILE A 27 -22.28 -2.89 -0.32
C ILE A 27 -21.46 -1.65 0.07
N ILE A 28 -21.29 -0.72 -0.87
CA ILE A 28 -20.77 0.61 -0.59
C ILE A 28 -21.95 1.57 -0.60
N VAL A 29 -22.20 2.25 0.51
CA VAL A 29 -23.23 3.26 0.65
C VAL A 29 -22.58 4.63 0.62
N SER A 30 -23.00 5.48 -0.31
CA SER A 30 -22.48 6.84 -0.42
C SER A 30 -23.59 7.90 -0.39
N GLY A 31 -23.36 8.98 0.36
CA GLY A 31 -24.24 10.14 0.42
C GLY A 31 -24.08 11.09 -0.77
N ARG A 32 -24.96 12.09 -0.90
CA ARG A 32 -24.95 13.02 -2.06
C ARG A 32 -23.68 13.85 -2.13
N ASN A 33 -23.21 14.37 -1.00
CA ASN A 33 -22.08 15.30 -0.97
C ASN A 33 -20.74 14.66 -1.39
N VAL A 34 -20.69 13.35 -1.49
CA VAL A 34 -19.52 12.61 -1.97
C VAL A 34 -19.69 12.02 -3.38
N GLN A 35 -20.87 12.14 -3.99
CA GLN A 35 -21.14 11.53 -5.31
C GLN A 35 -20.23 12.06 -6.40
N ASP A 36 -19.97 13.37 -6.42
CA ASP A 36 -19.05 14.00 -7.38
C ASP A 36 -17.62 13.47 -7.20
N SER A 37 -17.20 13.24 -5.96
CA SER A 37 -15.90 12.64 -5.63
C SER A 37 -15.83 11.14 -5.91
N LEU A 38 -16.97 10.50 -6.20
CA LEU A 38 -17.10 9.07 -6.52
C LEU A 38 -17.49 8.84 -7.99
N ALA A 39 -17.52 9.89 -8.81
CA ALA A 39 -17.73 9.75 -10.25
C ALA A 39 -16.53 9.03 -10.89
N GLU A 40 -16.79 8.16 -11.87
CA GLU A 40 -15.75 7.33 -12.49
C GLU A 40 -14.77 8.15 -13.32
N ASP A 41 -15.23 9.28 -13.85
CA ASP A 41 -14.51 10.27 -14.63
C ASP A 41 -13.98 11.44 -13.77
N ALA A 42 -14.17 11.39 -12.45
CA ALA A 42 -13.58 12.39 -11.56
C ALA A 42 -12.06 12.32 -11.68
N VAL A 43 -11.45 13.45 -12.02
CA VAL A 43 -9.99 13.57 -12.14
C VAL A 43 -9.36 13.34 -10.77
N THR A 44 -8.69 12.21 -10.59
CA THR A 44 -7.92 11.92 -9.37
C THR A 44 -6.49 12.42 -9.54
N GLN A 45 -5.96 13.09 -8.52
CA GLN A 45 -4.52 13.42 -8.43
C GLN A 45 -3.71 12.29 -7.77
N THR A 46 -4.29 11.10 -7.68
CA THR A 46 -3.78 9.95 -6.94
C THR A 46 -4.01 8.66 -7.72
N LEU A 47 -3.17 7.66 -7.44
CA LEU A 47 -3.25 6.30 -8.00
C LEU A 47 -4.24 5.42 -7.23
N ASP A 48 -4.72 5.86 -6.07
CA ASP A 48 -5.74 5.14 -5.32
C ASP A 48 -7.07 5.20 -6.10
N PRO A 49 -7.65 4.07 -6.54
CA PRO A 49 -8.86 4.11 -7.34
C PRO A 49 -10.09 4.35 -6.48
N GLN A 50 -11.16 4.78 -7.13
CA GLN A 50 -12.46 4.96 -6.49
C GLN A 50 -12.91 3.68 -5.75
N PRO A 51 -13.58 3.81 -4.59
CA PRO A 51 -13.92 2.67 -3.73
C PRO A 51 -14.54 1.47 -4.46
N ARG A 52 -15.46 1.71 -5.40
CA ARG A 52 -16.07 0.62 -6.19
C ARG A 52 -15.05 -0.21 -6.97
N LYS A 53 -14.11 0.44 -7.67
CA LYS A 53 -13.02 -0.24 -8.40
C LYS A 53 -12.05 -0.87 -7.41
N LYS A 54 -11.64 -0.13 -6.38
CA LYS A 54 -10.69 -0.58 -5.34
C LYS A 54 -11.13 -1.90 -4.70
N TRP A 55 -12.37 -1.99 -4.22
CA TRP A 55 -12.90 -3.20 -3.58
C TRP A 55 -13.20 -4.33 -4.57
N ALA A 56 -13.48 -4.01 -5.85
CA ALA A 56 -13.56 -5.04 -6.88
C ALA A 56 -12.20 -5.66 -7.21
N GLU A 57 -11.12 -4.87 -7.20
CA GLU A 57 -9.74 -5.38 -7.32
C GLU A 57 -9.34 -6.26 -6.13
N GLU A 58 -9.87 -5.97 -4.94
CA GLU A 58 -9.75 -6.87 -3.77
C GLU A 58 -10.49 -8.19 -3.93
N GLY A 59 -11.24 -8.38 -5.02
CA GLY A 59 -11.96 -9.61 -5.33
C GLY A 59 -13.38 -9.67 -4.77
N TYR A 60 -13.98 -8.54 -4.39
CA TYR A 60 -15.39 -8.48 -3.98
C TYR A 60 -16.32 -8.24 -5.18
N THR A 61 -17.56 -8.72 -5.08
CA THR A 61 -18.65 -8.23 -5.92
C THR A 61 -19.28 -7.02 -5.24
N VAL A 62 -19.14 -5.84 -5.82
CA VAL A 62 -19.48 -4.58 -5.17
C VAL A 62 -20.82 -4.05 -5.66
N ALA A 63 -21.75 -3.80 -4.75
CA ALA A 63 -22.95 -3.00 -4.96
C ALA A 63 -22.69 -1.55 -4.50
N ASP A 64 -22.52 -0.64 -5.44
CA ASP A 64 -22.40 0.80 -5.22
C ASP A 64 -23.80 1.40 -5.14
N LEU A 65 -24.25 1.69 -3.90
CA LEU A 65 -25.56 2.25 -3.58
C LEU A 65 -25.43 3.73 -3.24
N ARG A 66 -25.91 4.59 -4.14
CA ARG A 66 -25.88 6.05 -3.96
C ARG A 66 -27.21 6.55 -3.39
N LEU A 67 -27.16 7.11 -2.19
CA LEU A 67 -28.31 7.76 -1.57
C LEU A 67 -28.41 9.21 -2.07
N ASP A 68 -29.62 9.66 -2.42
CA ASP A 68 -29.91 11.05 -2.78
C ASP A 68 -30.60 11.77 -1.61
N ASP A 69 -30.45 13.08 -1.58
CA ASP A 69 -30.83 13.97 -0.48
C ASP A 69 -32.32 14.35 -0.47
N VAL A 70 -33.19 13.53 -1.06
CA VAL A 70 -34.64 13.70 -0.90
C VAL A 70 -35.08 13.07 0.43
N LEU A 71 -34.44 13.49 1.52
CA LEU A 71 -34.98 13.39 2.86
C LEU A 71 -36.15 14.37 3.03
N SER A 72 -37.18 14.19 2.20
CA SER A 72 -38.53 14.51 2.69
C SER A 72 -38.73 13.69 3.98
N PRO A 73 -39.36 14.25 5.02
CA PRO A 73 -39.73 13.50 6.23
C PRO A 73 -40.47 12.18 5.95
N HIS A 74 -41.02 12.05 4.74
CA HIS A 74 -41.76 10.93 4.22
C HIS A 74 -40.95 9.91 3.41
N ARG A 75 -39.60 9.91 3.36
CA ARG A 75 -38.80 8.89 2.63
C ARG A 75 -37.70 8.20 3.46
N ARG A 76 -37.72 8.40 4.78
CA ARG A 76 -36.77 7.80 5.75
C ARG A 76 -36.83 6.26 5.79
N TRP A 77 -37.86 5.65 5.21
CA TRP A 77 -38.09 4.20 5.10
C TRP A 77 -37.41 3.57 3.86
N GLU A 78 -36.85 4.37 2.94
CA GLU A 78 -36.27 3.82 1.72
C GLU A 78 -34.92 3.11 1.98
N ILE A 79 -34.07 3.52 2.93
CA ILE A 79 -32.70 2.93 3.10
C ILE A 79 -32.74 1.41 3.24
N LYS A 80 -33.65 0.88 4.06
CA LYS A 80 -33.85 -0.57 4.21
C LYS A 80 -34.23 -1.21 2.88
N GLU A 81 -35.20 -0.65 2.16
CA GLU A 81 -35.63 -1.17 0.86
C GLU A 81 -34.49 -1.14 -0.17
N GLN A 82 -33.61 -0.13 -0.10
CA GLN A 82 -32.46 -0.05 -0.99
C GLN A 82 -31.37 -1.06 -0.65
N LEU A 83 -31.13 -1.33 0.64
CA LEU A 83 -30.25 -2.42 1.05
C LEU A 83 -30.79 -3.77 0.60
N VAL A 84 -32.10 -4.00 0.73
CA VAL A 84 -32.76 -5.23 0.25
C VAL A 84 -32.59 -5.36 -1.27
N LYS A 85 -32.85 -4.29 -2.05
CA LYS A 85 -32.61 -4.29 -3.50
C LYS A 85 -31.15 -4.55 -3.86
N ALA A 86 -30.20 -3.98 -3.14
CA ALA A 86 -28.77 -4.24 -3.34
C ALA A 86 -28.43 -5.71 -3.10
N LEU A 87 -28.96 -6.31 -2.04
CA LEU A 87 -28.78 -7.73 -1.74
C LEU A 87 -29.43 -8.64 -2.78
N GLU A 88 -30.65 -8.34 -3.23
CA GLU A 88 -31.32 -9.08 -4.30
C GLU A 88 -30.48 -9.05 -5.59
N LYS A 89 -29.93 -7.87 -5.94
CA LYS A 89 -29.06 -7.74 -7.11
C LYS A 89 -27.74 -8.49 -6.95
N LEU A 90 -27.10 -8.44 -5.80
CA LEU A 90 -25.92 -9.26 -5.51
C LEU A 90 -26.24 -10.75 -5.63
N GLY A 91 -27.38 -11.20 -5.11
CA GLY A 91 -27.82 -12.60 -5.21
C GLY A 91 -28.16 -13.08 -6.63
N GLN A 92 -28.41 -12.16 -7.57
CA GLN A 92 -28.64 -12.46 -8.99
C GLN A 92 -27.33 -12.56 -9.79
N VAL A 93 -26.20 -12.13 -9.23
CA VAL A 93 -24.90 -12.07 -9.91
C VAL A 93 -24.12 -13.34 -9.60
N LYS A 94 -23.86 -14.18 -10.60
CA LYS A 94 -23.19 -15.48 -10.43
C LYS A 94 -21.77 -15.38 -9.86
N GLU A 95 -21.10 -14.24 -10.07
CA GLU A 95 -19.77 -13.93 -9.54
C GLU A 95 -19.79 -13.61 -8.04
N CYS A 96 -20.96 -13.25 -7.48
CA CYS A 96 -21.15 -13.00 -6.05
C CYS A 96 -21.32 -14.33 -5.30
N GLN A 97 -20.32 -14.70 -4.50
CA GLN A 97 -20.28 -15.97 -3.78
C GLN A 97 -20.04 -15.76 -2.29
N GLY A 98 -20.80 -16.45 -1.44
CA GLY A 98 -20.71 -16.33 0.01
C GLY A 98 -21.98 -15.73 0.62
N GLU A 99 -22.22 -16.05 1.88
CA GLU A 99 -23.47 -15.70 2.57
C GLU A 99 -23.37 -14.41 3.39
N ALA A 100 -22.16 -14.00 3.75
CA ALA A 100 -21.90 -12.84 4.58
C ALA A 100 -21.55 -11.62 3.72
N ILE A 101 -22.34 -10.56 3.87
CA ILE A 101 -22.17 -9.29 3.14
C ILE A 101 -21.55 -8.26 4.08
N GLY A 102 -20.55 -7.53 3.58
CA GLY A 102 -19.98 -6.38 4.27
C GLY A 102 -20.62 -5.10 3.78
N LEU A 103 -20.63 -4.07 4.63
CA LEU A 103 -21.06 -2.73 4.25
C LEU A 103 -19.95 -1.71 4.53
N ILE A 104 -19.77 -0.75 3.64
CA ILE A 104 -18.89 0.41 3.83
C ILE A 104 -19.67 1.69 3.56
N ALA A 105 -19.56 2.66 4.46
CA ALA A 105 -20.31 3.89 4.42
C ALA A 105 -19.39 5.12 4.27
N PHE A 106 -19.63 5.89 3.21
CA PHE A 106 -19.07 7.21 2.96
C PHE A 106 -20.22 8.21 2.81
N HIS A 107 -20.75 8.72 3.92
CA HIS A 107 -21.92 9.58 3.88
C HIS A 107 -21.94 10.57 5.04
N GLU A 108 -22.87 11.50 4.98
CA GLU A 108 -23.12 12.50 6.02
C GLU A 108 -23.56 11.83 7.33
N GLU A 109 -23.13 12.36 8.47
CA GLU A 109 -23.36 11.76 9.78
C GLU A 109 -24.85 11.57 10.11
N PHE A 110 -25.75 12.39 9.55
CA PHE A 110 -27.19 12.29 9.80
C PHE A 110 -27.83 11.03 9.20
N ILE A 111 -27.18 10.37 8.23
CA ILE A 111 -27.66 9.12 7.62
C ILE A 111 -27.34 7.92 8.51
N SER A 112 -26.25 7.96 9.29
CA SER A 112 -25.75 6.81 10.05
C SER A 112 -26.77 6.17 10.99
N PRO A 113 -27.58 6.92 11.78
CA PRO A 113 -28.56 6.31 12.67
C PRO A 113 -29.62 5.50 11.92
N TYR A 114 -30.03 5.95 10.73
CA TYR A 114 -31.00 5.25 9.90
C TYR A 114 -30.38 4.02 9.24
N LEU A 115 -29.12 4.11 8.81
CA LEU A 115 -28.40 2.97 8.27
C LEU A 115 -28.22 1.87 9.33
N ILE A 116 -27.79 2.22 10.54
CA ILE A 116 -27.69 1.28 11.67
C ILE A 116 -29.03 0.63 11.99
N LYS A 117 -30.14 1.41 12.00
CA LYS A 117 -31.47 0.86 12.21
C LYS A 117 -31.86 -0.12 11.10
N ALA A 118 -31.57 0.19 9.84
CA ALA A 118 -31.85 -0.69 8.71
C ALA A 118 -31.09 -2.02 8.81
N LEU A 119 -29.87 -2.03 9.33
CA LEU A 119 -29.08 -3.26 9.53
C LEU A 119 -29.73 -4.27 10.47
N GLN A 120 -30.62 -3.84 11.38
CA GLN A 120 -31.37 -4.75 12.26
C GLN A 120 -32.27 -5.72 11.48
N ASP A 121 -32.79 -5.26 10.34
CA ASP A 121 -33.75 -6.00 9.52
C ASP A 121 -33.11 -6.71 8.32
N VAL A 122 -31.78 -6.65 8.20
CA VAL A 122 -31.04 -7.13 7.03
C VAL A 122 -29.90 -8.08 7.48
N PRO A 123 -30.24 -9.30 7.94
CA PRO A 123 -29.30 -10.20 8.61
C PRO A 123 -28.18 -10.73 7.71
N GLN A 124 -28.27 -10.55 6.39
CA GLN A 124 -27.22 -10.91 5.43
C GLN A 124 -25.98 -10.01 5.58
N ILE A 125 -26.17 -8.74 6.01
CA ILE A 125 -25.06 -7.84 6.28
C ILE A 125 -24.49 -8.22 7.66
N LYS A 126 -23.22 -8.60 7.71
CA LYS A 126 -22.58 -9.14 8.92
C LYS A 126 -21.62 -8.17 9.60
N ALA A 127 -21.21 -7.10 8.92
CA ALA A 127 -20.32 -6.08 9.44
C ALA A 127 -20.47 -4.77 8.66
N ALA A 128 -20.19 -3.65 9.32
CA ALA A 128 -20.21 -2.34 8.70
C ALA A 128 -18.96 -1.53 9.02
N VAL A 129 -18.44 -0.80 8.04
CA VAL A 129 -17.36 0.17 8.18
C VAL A 129 -17.92 1.57 7.95
N PHE A 130 -17.67 2.49 8.86
CA PHE A 130 -18.06 3.90 8.73
C PHE A 130 -16.84 4.79 8.67
N TYR A 131 -16.86 5.75 7.74
CA TYR A 131 -15.90 6.83 7.70
C TYR A 131 -16.53 8.12 8.23
N GLY A 132 -15.88 8.76 9.19
CA GLY A 132 -16.37 10.00 9.81
C GLY A 132 -17.44 9.83 10.89
N TRP A 133 -17.87 8.62 11.20
CA TRP A 133 -18.92 8.39 12.19
C TRP A 133 -18.74 7.10 13.00
N SER A 134 -19.19 7.10 14.25
CA SER A 134 -19.25 5.92 15.12
C SER A 134 -20.56 5.89 15.94
N PRO A 135 -21.15 4.70 16.18
CA PRO A 135 -22.36 4.58 17.00
C PRO A 135 -22.07 4.85 18.48
N SER A 136 -23.04 5.45 19.18
CA SER A 136 -23.02 5.69 20.62
C SER A 136 -23.57 4.52 21.45
N GLU A 137 -24.23 3.56 20.80
CA GLU A 137 -24.84 2.38 21.39
C GLU A 137 -24.43 1.12 20.63
N ALA A 138 -24.57 -0.05 21.24
CA ALA A 138 -24.17 -1.32 20.65
C ALA A 138 -24.92 -1.55 19.31
N PRO A 139 -24.20 -1.63 18.17
CA PRO A 139 -24.81 -1.84 16.87
C PRO A 139 -25.32 -3.28 16.70
N PRO A 140 -26.26 -3.54 15.77
CA PRO A 140 -26.78 -4.89 15.50
C PRO A 140 -25.76 -5.82 14.85
N VAL A 141 -24.69 -5.26 14.29
CA VAL A 141 -23.55 -5.97 13.67
C VAL A 141 -22.26 -5.31 14.15
N PRO A 142 -21.13 -6.02 14.18
CA PRO A 142 -19.83 -5.40 14.43
C PRO A 142 -19.59 -4.19 13.52
N VAL A 143 -19.09 -3.10 14.10
CA VAL A 143 -18.78 -1.84 13.41
C VAL A 143 -17.30 -1.49 13.55
N LEU A 144 -16.67 -1.13 12.44
CA LEU A 144 -15.39 -0.43 12.40
C LEU A 144 -15.62 1.03 12.03
N ALA A 145 -15.14 1.96 12.84
CA ALA A 145 -15.24 3.39 12.57
C ALA A 145 -13.85 4.02 12.36
N HIS A 146 -13.72 4.75 11.27
CA HIS A 146 -12.53 5.53 10.93
C HIS A 146 -12.82 7.01 11.11
N LEU A 147 -12.28 7.63 12.16
CA LEU A 147 -12.58 9.01 12.52
C LEU A 147 -11.41 9.96 12.20
N PRO A 148 -11.67 11.14 11.61
CA PRO A 148 -10.65 12.15 11.40
C PRO A 148 -10.21 12.80 12.71
N GLY A 149 -9.00 13.38 12.70
CA GLY A 149 -8.44 14.12 13.82
C GLY A 149 -7.97 13.28 15.02
N ASN A 150 -7.68 13.96 16.12
CA ASN A 150 -7.15 13.40 17.37
C ASN A 150 -8.25 13.08 18.38
N VAL A 151 -9.33 12.44 17.94
CA VAL A 151 -10.33 11.91 18.88
C VAL A 151 -9.73 10.71 19.61
N GLY A 152 -10.08 10.51 20.88
CA GLY A 152 -9.63 9.33 21.65
C GLY A 152 -10.07 8.04 20.94
N PRO A 153 -9.16 7.10 20.62
CA PRO A 153 -9.47 5.94 19.78
C PRO A 153 -10.23 4.82 20.51
N LYS A 154 -10.68 5.05 21.75
CA LYS A 154 -11.37 4.05 22.56
C LYS A 154 -12.87 4.25 22.46
N SER A 155 -13.56 3.20 22.05
CA SER A 155 -14.99 3.07 22.28
C SER A 155 -15.21 2.16 23.48
N ASP A 156 -16.04 2.59 24.41
CA ASP A 156 -16.58 1.71 25.46
C ASP A 156 -17.84 0.98 24.97
N VAL A 157 -18.24 1.18 23.70
CA VAL A 157 -19.43 0.59 23.10
C VAL A 157 -19.12 -0.84 22.60
N PRO A 158 -19.80 -1.88 23.12
CA PRO A 158 -19.60 -3.25 22.67
C PRO A 158 -19.84 -3.42 21.17
N GLY A 159 -18.96 -4.16 20.49
CA GLY A 159 -19.07 -4.42 19.05
C GLY A 159 -18.58 -3.28 18.15
N VAL A 160 -17.97 -2.23 18.72
CA VAL A 160 -17.44 -1.08 17.97
C VAL A 160 -15.93 -1.00 18.12
N THR A 161 -15.22 -0.95 16.99
CA THR A 161 -13.78 -0.67 16.94
C THR A 161 -13.57 0.70 16.32
N ILE A 162 -12.78 1.56 16.97
CA ILE A 162 -12.47 2.92 16.48
C ILE A 162 -10.99 3.04 16.15
N HIS A 163 -10.70 3.65 15.01
CA HIS A 163 -9.38 4.15 14.67
C HIS A 163 -9.45 5.63 14.31
N THR A 164 -8.44 6.38 14.73
CA THR A 164 -8.36 7.82 14.46
C THR A 164 -7.15 8.17 13.59
N TYR A 165 -7.31 9.24 12.82
CA TYR A 165 -6.36 9.69 11.80
C TYR A 165 -6.02 11.17 12.03
N PRO A 166 -4.95 11.46 12.79
CA PRO A 166 -4.61 12.83 13.22
C PRO A 166 -4.53 13.87 12.10
N SER A 167 -4.03 13.45 10.93
CA SER A 167 -3.85 14.32 9.75
C SER A 167 -5.08 14.40 8.85
N ALA A 168 -6.10 13.59 9.07
CA ALA A 168 -7.33 13.62 8.28
C ALA A 168 -8.25 14.75 8.74
N LYS A 169 -8.78 15.51 7.78
CA LYS A 169 -9.62 16.69 8.04
C LYS A 169 -11.07 16.33 8.34
N ASP A 170 -11.64 15.40 7.59
CA ASP A 170 -13.03 14.97 7.67
C ASP A 170 -13.17 13.50 7.26
N GLY A 171 -14.38 12.94 7.34
CA GLY A 171 -14.68 11.54 6.98
C GLY A 171 -14.46 11.18 5.51
N CYS A 172 -14.19 12.15 4.62
CA CYS A 172 -13.95 11.90 3.20
C CYS A 172 -12.46 11.67 2.89
N PHE A 173 -11.60 11.53 3.90
CA PHE A 173 -10.14 11.39 3.72
C PHE A 173 -9.70 10.17 2.90
N ALA A 174 -10.57 9.17 2.76
CA ALA A 174 -10.33 7.96 1.98
C ALA A 174 -10.96 7.99 0.57
N LEU A 175 -11.51 9.13 0.15
CA LEU A 175 -12.10 9.31 -1.17
C LEU A 175 -11.10 9.99 -2.13
N PRO A 176 -10.59 9.29 -3.15
CA PRO A 176 -9.48 9.75 -4.01
C PRO A 176 -9.68 11.11 -4.71
N ALA A 177 -10.90 11.44 -5.13
CA ALA A 177 -11.20 12.70 -5.81
C ALA A 177 -11.69 13.80 -4.86
N HIS A 178 -11.75 13.55 -3.55
CA HIS A 178 -12.19 14.55 -2.57
C HIS A 178 -11.02 15.42 -2.11
N ALA A 179 -11.26 16.71 -1.86
CA ALA A 179 -10.23 17.67 -1.43
C ALA A 179 -9.56 17.33 -0.09
N SER A 180 -10.21 16.50 0.73
CA SER A 180 -9.69 16.02 2.02
C SER A 180 -8.93 14.71 1.93
N PHE A 181 -8.73 14.14 0.73
CA PHE A 181 -7.99 12.90 0.53
C PHE A 181 -6.60 12.95 1.19
N SER A 182 -6.27 11.88 1.90
CA SER A 182 -4.97 11.70 2.53
C SER A 182 -4.47 10.29 2.25
N ALA A 183 -3.47 10.18 1.37
CA ALA A 183 -2.97 8.89 0.88
C ALA A 183 -2.52 7.96 2.01
N SER A 184 -1.82 8.49 3.02
CA SER A 184 -1.36 7.69 4.16
C SER A 184 -2.51 7.22 5.05
N ALA A 185 -3.48 8.09 5.34
CA ALA A 185 -4.66 7.73 6.13
C ALA A 185 -5.54 6.72 5.39
N ALA A 186 -5.77 6.92 4.10
CA ALA A 186 -6.54 6.04 3.23
C ALA A 186 -5.90 4.64 3.12
N ALA A 187 -4.57 4.57 2.96
CA ALA A 187 -3.86 3.30 2.91
C ALA A 187 -4.00 2.52 4.22
N VAL A 188 -3.77 3.16 5.36
CA VAL A 188 -3.87 2.51 6.68
C VAL A 188 -5.32 2.13 7.03
N SER A 189 -6.29 2.99 6.71
CA SER A 189 -7.71 2.69 6.96
C SER A 189 -8.21 1.54 6.10
N HIS A 190 -7.75 1.45 4.85
CA HIS A 190 -8.07 0.35 3.94
C HIS A 190 -7.57 -0.99 4.49
N THR A 191 -6.30 -1.08 4.89
CA THR A 191 -5.74 -2.29 5.52
C THR A 191 -6.53 -2.70 6.77
N ARG A 192 -6.89 -1.74 7.63
CA ARG A 192 -7.72 -2.00 8.81
C ARG A 192 -9.12 -2.48 8.45
N SER A 193 -9.73 -1.92 7.41
CA SER A 193 -11.03 -2.36 6.89
C SER A 193 -10.97 -3.79 6.33
N LEU A 194 -9.91 -4.16 5.61
CA LEU A 194 -9.71 -5.53 5.13
C LEU A 194 -9.54 -6.51 6.30
N SER A 195 -8.69 -6.18 7.28
CA SER A 195 -8.47 -7.00 8.49
C SER A 195 -9.74 -7.19 9.31
N PHE A 196 -10.65 -6.22 9.27
CA PHE A 196 -11.94 -6.30 9.95
C PHE A 196 -12.98 -7.10 9.15
N LEU A 197 -13.13 -6.82 7.85
CA LEU A 197 -14.18 -7.41 7.01
C LEU A 197 -13.88 -8.85 6.62
N LYS A 198 -12.64 -9.16 6.17
CA LYS A 198 -12.31 -10.49 5.62
C LYS A 198 -12.61 -11.64 6.59
N PRO A 199 -12.25 -11.58 7.90
CA PRO A 199 -12.59 -12.66 8.84
C PRO A 199 -14.09 -12.85 9.05
N ILE A 200 -14.86 -11.77 9.10
CA ILE A 200 -16.31 -11.83 9.30
C ILE A 200 -17.01 -12.38 8.06
N MET A 201 -16.55 -11.96 6.87
CA MET A 201 -17.08 -12.39 5.58
C MET A 201 -16.51 -13.72 5.10
N LYS A 202 -15.50 -14.25 5.79
CA LYS A 202 -14.71 -15.45 5.43
C LYS A 202 -14.03 -15.32 4.07
N GLY A 203 -13.58 -14.12 3.72
CA GLY A 203 -12.86 -13.84 2.48
C GLY A 203 -13.14 -12.45 1.91
N PRO A 204 -12.64 -12.19 0.70
CA PRO A 204 -11.80 -13.08 -0.10
C PRO A 204 -10.36 -13.14 0.42
N TYR A 205 -9.81 -14.35 0.44
CA TYR A 205 -8.39 -14.59 0.73
C TYR A 205 -7.65 -14.99 -0.55
N PHE A 206 -6.39 -14.58 -0.62
CA PHE A 206 -5.47 -14.87 -1.70
C PHE A 206 -4.14 -15.25 -1.08
N ASP A 207 -3.41 -16.14 -1.75
CA ASP A 207 -2.07 -16.53 -1.33
C ASP A 207 -1.08 -15.44 -1.78
N LEU A 208 -0.84 -14.47 -0.88
CA LEU A 208 -0.02 -13.30 -1.18
C LEU A 208 1.45 -13.67 -1.43
N GLU A 209 1.93 -14.75 -0.82
CA GLU A 209 3.28 -15.26 -1.05
C GLU A 209 3.39 -15.84 -2.46
N ALA A 210 2.45 -16.70 -2.86
CA ALA A 210 2.44 -17.26 -4.21
C ALA A 210 2.32 -16.17 -5.29
N ILE A 211 1.55 -15.11 -5.04
CA ILE A 211 1.43 -13.96 -5.95
C ILE A 211 2.77 -13.23 -6.08
N TRP A 212 3.48 -13.03 -4.97
CA TRP A 212 4.77 -12.35 -4.96
C TRP A 212 5.89 -13.20 -5.57
N ASP A 213 5.91 -14.49 -5.26
CA ASP A 213 6.86 -15.44 -5.84
C ASP A 213 6.61 -15.60 -7.37
N GLU A 214 5.36 -15.57 -7.83
CA GLU A 214 5.05 -15.52 -9.27
C GLU A 214 5.63 -14.26 -9.94
N HIS A 215 5.46 -13.10 -9.31
CA HIS A 215 5.95 -11.83 -9.84
C HIS A 215 7.48 -11.81 -9.97
N THR A 216 8.18 -12.13 -8.89
CA THR A 216 9.65 -12.14 -8.85
C THR A 216 10.25 -13.17 -9.80
N ARG A 217 9.62 -14.34 -9.95
CA ARG A 217 10.01 -15.33 -10.95
C ARG A 217 9.98 -14.75 -12.37
N PHE A 218 8.95 -13.98 -12.72
CA PHE A 218 8.88 -13.34 -14.05
C PHE A 218 9.98 -12.29 -14.26
N GLU A 219 10.36 -11.55 -13.21
CA GLU A 219 11.38 -10.51 -13.29
C GLU A 219 12.81 -11.08 -13.38
N PHE A 220 13.13 -12.11 -12.58
CA PHE A 220 14.50 -12.57 -12.39
C PHE A 220 14.82 -13.89 -13.10
N GLU A 221 13.88 -14.84 -13.14
CA GLU A 221 14.09 -16.16 -13.75
C GLU A 221 13.69 -16.17 -15.23
N ASP A 222 12.41 -15.90 -15.52
CA ASP A 222 11.89 -15.92 -16.90
C ASP A 222 12.35 -14.69 -17.70
N ARG A 223 12.67 -13.59 -17.00
CA ARG A 223 13.02 -12.28 -17.57
C ARG A 223 11.99 -11.80 -18.60
N SER A 224 10.70 -11.85 -18.24
CA SER A 224 9.57 -11.52 -19.11
C SER A 224 8.81 -10.27 -18.66
N VAL A 225 9.04 -9.15 -19.36
CA VAL A 225 8.31 -7.89 -19.13
C VAL A 225 6.80 -8.08 -19.25
N GLU A 226 6.34 -8.85 -20.24
CA GLU A 226 4.91 -9.04 -20.50
C GLU A 226 4.23 -9.75 -19.32
N GLU A 227 4.83 -10.83 -18.83
CA GLU A 227 4.26 -11.61 -17.74
C GLU A 227 4.34 -10.87 -16.41
N THR A 228 5.45 -10.19 -16.11
CA THR A 228 5.58 -9.28 -14.95
C THR A 228 4.44 -8.25 -14.95
N MET A 229 4.19 -7.59 -16.09
CA MET A 229 3.12 -6.61 -16.18
C MET A 229 1.72 -7.23 -16.07
N LYS A 230 1.51 -8.53 -16.32
CA LYS A 230 0.21 -9.20 -16.13
C LYS A 230 -0.15 -9.44 -14.67
N THR A 231 0.82 -9.46 -13.75
CA THR A 231 0.57 -9.60 -12.30
C THR A 231 0.23 -8.27 -11.61
N MET A 232 0.29 -7.17 -12.35
CA MET A 232 0.01 -5.84 -11.84
C MET A 232 -1.41 -5.34 -12.19
N VAL A 233 -1.92 -4.41 -11.39
CA VAL A 233 -3.17 -3.67 -11.65
C VAL A 233 -3.06 -2.77 -12.90
N ASP A 234 -4.12 -2.01 -13.18
CA ASP A 234 -4.17 -1.08 -14.32
C ASP A 234 -3.27 0.15 -14.12
N GLU A 235 -3.16 0.64 -12.89
CA GLU A 235 -2.33 1.80 -12.51
C GLU A 235 -1.33 1.40 -11.41
N PRO A 236 -0.31 0.58 -11.73
CA PRO A 236 0.71 0.16 -10.78
C PRO A 236 1.75 1.25 -10.51
N TYR A 237 2.44 1.16 -9.38
CA TYR A 237 3.54 2.06 -9.02
C TYR A 237 4.68 1.29 -8.36
N VAL A 238 5.91 1.46 -8.86
CA VAL A 238 7.12 0.92 -8.26
C VAL A 238 8.08 2.07 -8.01
N ASN A 239 8.70 2.09 -6.84
CA ASN A 239 9.76 3.04 -6.51
C ASN A 239 10.90 2.37 -5.73
N HIS A 240 12.06 2.37 -6.36
CA HIS A 240 13.33 2.12 -5.74
C HIS A 240 13.77 3.38 -4.98
N VAL A 241 13.49 3.41 -3.69
CA VAL A 241 13.54 4.62 -2.85
C VAL A 241 14.90 5.37 -2.93
N PRO A 242 16.07 4.70 -2.90
CA PRO A 242 17.35 5.41 -2.87
C PRO A 242 17.71 6.10 -4.19
N THR A 243 17.24 5.59 -5.31
CA THR A 243 17.56 6.12 -6.66
C THR A 243 16.39 6.84 -7.32
N LEU A 244 15.20 6.78 -6.72
CA LEU A 244 13.93 7.28 -7.29
C LEU A 244 13.64 6.71 -8.68
N THR A 245 14.11 5.49 -8.94
CA THR A 245 13.84 4.77 -10.20
C THR A 245 12.62 3.87 -10.07
N GLY A 246 12.00 3.54 -11.19
CA GLY A 246 10.72 2.83 -11.23
C GLY A 246 9.78 3.51 -12.21
N GLY A 247 8.49 3.57 -11.88
CA GLY A 247 7.50 4.17 -12.76
C GLY A 247 6.08 4.11 -12.21
N ILE A 248 5.21 4.91 -12.83
CA ILE A 248 3.80 5.04 -12.47
C ILE A 248 2.95 4.69 -13.69
N GLY A 249 1.96 3.82 -13.49
CA GLY A 249 1.10 3.32 -14.54
C GLY A 249 1.79 2.29 -15.42
N ARG A 250 0.99 1.55 -16.20
CA ARG A 250 1.50 0.42 -17.00
C ARG A 250 2.49 0.86 -18.08
N ALA A 251 2.23 2.00 -18.71
CA ALA A 251 3.06 2.48 -19.82
C ALA A 251 4.49 2.76 -19.36
N ASP A 252 4.66 3.45 -18.22
CA ASP A 252 5.98 3.86 -17.75
C ASP A 252 6.71 2.69 -17.10
N LEU A 253 6.02 1.85 -16.32
CA LEU A 253 6.61 0.63 -15.77
C LEU A 253 7.01 -0.37 -16.84
N THR A 254 6.24 -0.53 -17.92
CA THR A 254 6.66 -1.40 -19.03
C THR A 254 7.97 -0.92 -19.66
N ARG A 255 8.15 0.41 -19.80
CA ARG A 255 9.42 0.98 -20.30
C ARG A 255 10.54 0.76 -19.30
N PHE A 256 10.30 1.07 -18.02
CA PHE A 256 11.29 0.86 -16.96
C PHE A 256 11.74 -0.60 -16.88
N TYR A 257 10.81 -1.57 -16.87
CA TYR A 257 11.16 -2.98 -16.80
C TYR A 257 11.97 -3.48 -17.98
N ARG A 258 11.57 -3.09 -19.19
CA ARG A 258 12.27 -3.48 -20.42
C ARG A 258 13.63 -2.82 -20.55
N ASP A 259 13.76 -1.55 -20.20
CA ASP A 259 14.92 -0.75 -20.59
C ASP A 259 15.92 -0.56 -19.43
N HIS A 260 15.49 -0.71 -18.17
CA HIS A 260 16.30 -0.33 -16.99
C HIS A 260 16.33 -1.34 -15.83
N PHE A 261 15.52 -2.41 -15.85
CA PHE A 261 15.44 -3.37 -14.74
C PHE A 261 15.74 -4.81 -15.16
N ILE A 262 14.78 -5.50 -15.80
CA ILE A 262 14.80 -6.96 -16.00
C ILE A 262 16.09 -7.42 -16.69
N PHE A 263 16.48 -6.73 -17.76
CA PHE A 263 17.66 -7.08 -18.55
C PHE A 263 18.94 -6.37 -18.09
N SER A 264 18.83 -5.45 -17.13
CA SER A 264 19.96 -4.75 -16.50
C SER A 264 20.56 -5.55 -15.34
N ASN A 265 19.82 -6.54 -14.82
CA ASN A 265 20.31 -7.45 -13.79
C ASN A 265 21.44 -8.35 -14.33
N PRO A 266 22.58 -8.45 -13.61
CA PRO A 266 23.65 -9.39 -13.95
C PRO A 266 23.16 -10.84 -14.01
N ASP A 267 23.89 -11.70 -14.73
CA ASP A 267 23.47 -13.11 -14.90
C ASP A 267 23.69 -13.93 -13.62
N ASP A 268 24.52 -13.44 -12.70
CA ASP A 268 24.73 -14.01 -11.35
C ASP A 268 23.91 -13.30 -10.26
N ALA A 269 22.93 -12.47 -10.66
CA ALA A 269 22.04 -11.81 -9.70
C ALA A 269 21.23 -12.85 -8.92
N LYS A 270 21.22 -12.72 -7.60
CA LYS A 270 20.53 -13.61 -6.66
C LYS A 270 19.81 -12.80 -5.59
N LEU A 271 18.60 -13.25 -5.25
CA LEU A 271 17.85 -12.77 -4.09
C LEU A 271 17.91 -13.84 -3.00
N GLU A 272 18.45 -13.50 -1.84
CA GLU A 272 18.44 -14.37 -0.66
C GLU A 272 17.48 -13.80 0.38
N LEU A 273 16.32 -14.42 0.53
CA LEU A 273 15.31 -14.03 1.52
C LEU A 273 15.86 -14.28 2.94
N VAL A 274 15.87 -13.24 3.77
CA VAL A 274 16.26 -13.30 5.18
C VAL A 274 15.02 -13.43 6.05
N SER A 275 14.00 -12.60 5.80
CA SER A 275 12.75 -12.62 6.56
C SER A 275 11.59 -12.20 5.66
N ARG A 276 10.39 -12.71 5.97
CA ARG A 276 9.14 -12.34 5.30
C ARG A 276 8.04 -12.13 6.33
N THR A 277 7.33 -11.00 6.22
CA THR A 277 6.12 -10.71 6.99
C THR A 277 4.93 -10.55 6.04
N VAL A 278 3.90 -11.37 6.22
CA VAL A 278 2.68 -11.34 5.40
C VAL A 278 1.54 -10.66 6.17
N GLY A 279 1.04 -9.56 5.62
CA GLY A 279 -0.13 -8.84 6.10
C GLY A 279 -1.43 -9.29 5.42
N ILE A 280 -2.51 -8.53 5.62
CA ILE A 280 -3.81 -8.82 4.99
C ILE A 280 -3.86 -8.44 3.50
N ASP A 281 -2.94 -7.57 3.07
CA ASP A 281 -2.89 -6.90 1.76
C ASP A 281 -1.46 -6.60 1.27
N ARG A 282 -0.43 -7.16 1.92
CA ARG A 282 0.97 -6.87 1.58
C ARG A 282 1.93 -7.94 2.05
N VAL A 283 3.07 -8.00 1.37
CA VAL A 283 4.25 -8.77 1.77
C VAL A 283 5.38 -7.78 2.08
N VAL A 284 6.12 -8.02 3.15
CA VAL A 284 7.34 -7.27 3.49
C VAL A 284 8.48 -8.26 3.54
N ASP A 285 9.43 -8.12 2.62
CA ASP A 285 10.60 -8.97 2.53
C ASP A 285 11.85 -8.21 2.97
N GLU A 286 12.65 -8.82 3.83
CA GLU A 286 14.05 -8.48 4.04
C GLU A 286 14.91 -9.50 3.30
N PHE A 287 15.80 -9.05 2.42
CA PHE A 287 16.60 -9.94 1.60
C PHE A 287 17.97 -9.34 1.25
N LEU A 288 18.90 -10.19 0.84
CA LEU A 288 20.15 -9.77 0.23
C LEU A 288 20.03 -9.83 -1.29
N PHE A 289 20.34 -8.73 -1.97
CA PHE A 289 20.60 -8.73 -3.41
C PHE A 289 22.10 -8.92 -3.66
N GLU A 290 22.46 -10.02 -4.29
CA GLU A 290 23.84 -10.37 -4.57
C GLU A 290 24.09 -10.40 -6.08
N CYS A 291 25.19 -9.81 -6.53
CA CYS A 291 25.60 -9.88 -7.94
C CYS A 291 27.07 -9.49 -8.12
N THR A 292 27.60 -9.69 -9.33
CA THR A 292 28.87 -9.06 -9.74
C THR A 292 28.60 -7.91 -10.71
N HIS A 293 29.10 -6.70 -10.41
CA HIS A 293 28.96 -5.53 -11.26
C HIS A 293 29.97 -5.54 -12.43
N ASN A 294 29.84 -6.48 -13.37
CA ASN A 294 30.89 -6.78 -14.38
C ASN A 294 30.50 -6.58 -15.85
N ASN A 295 29.25 -6.82 -16.25
CA ASN A 295 28.88 -6.97 -17.66
C ASN A 295 27.91 -5.90 -18.17
N ARG A 296 27.22 -5.18 -17.28
CA ARG A 296 26.18 -4.18 -17.59
C ARG A 296 26.10 -3.13 -16.48
N THR A 297 25.60 -1.95 -16.82
CA THR A 297 25.16 -0.96 -15.83
C THR A 297 23.88 -1.45 -15.16
N ILE A 298 23.79 -1.35 -13.85
CA ILE A 298 22.60 -1.73 -13.07
C ILE A 298 21.81 -0.44 -12.78
N ASP A 299 21.07 0.05 -13.77
CA ASP A 299 20.46 1.39 -13.76
C ASP A 299 19.58 1.67 -12.55
N TRP A 300 18.82 0.67 -12.09
CA TRP A 300 17.94 0.82 -10.94
C TRP A 300 18.68 0.95 -9.61
N LEU A 301 19.87 0.34 -9.47
CA LEU A 301 20.66 0.29 -8.24
C LEU A 301 21.73 1.40 -8.17
N ILE A 302 22.42 1.64 -9.28
CA ILE A 302 23.60 2.53 -9.39
C ILE A 302 23.61 3.23 -10.75
N PRO A 303 22.62 4.10 -11.01
CA PRO A 303 22.48 4.74 -12.31
C PRO A 303 23.73 5.50 -12.72
N GLY A 304 24.22 5.24 -13.93
CA GLY A 304 25.37 5.93 -14.53
C GLY A 304 26.75 5.45 -14.07
N ILE A 305 26.86 4.45 -13.20
CA ILE A 305 28.14 3.88 -12.78
C ILE A 305 28.48 2.68 -13.68
N PRO A 306 29.57 2.71 -14.47
CA PRO A 306 29.96 1.60 -15.34
C PRO A 306 30.49 0.41 -14.53
N PRO A 307 30.49 -0.82 -15.11
CA PRO A 307 30.97 -2.02 -14.45
C PRO A 307 32.32 -1.87 -13.75
N THR A 308 32.38 -2.24 -12.47
CA THR A 308 33.59 -2.16 -11.63
C THR A 308 34.27 -3.52 -11.45
N GLY A 309 33.61 -4.61 -11.84
CA GLY A 309 34.04 -5.99 -11.62
C GLY A 309 33.93 -6.47 -10.16
N ARG A 310 33.37 -5.65 -9.25
CA ARG A 310 33.25 -5.99 -7.84
C ARG A 310 31.96 -6.73 -7.54
N LYS A 311 32.02 -7.60 -6.54
CA LYS A 311 30.84 -8.27 -5.98
C LYS A 311 30.09 -7.31 -5.07
N LEU A 312 28.77 -7.42 -5.12
CA LEU A 312 27.84 -6.75 -4.23
C LEU A 312 27.04 -7.81 -3.47
N SER A 313 26.76 -7.51 -2.21
CA SER A 313 25.74 -8.19 -1.39
C SER A 313 25.07 -7.07 -0.61
N VAL A 314 23.84 -6.72 -0.97
CA VAL A 314 23.18 -5.48 -0.50
C VAL A 314 21.92 -5.85 0.27
N PRO A 315 21.81 -5.46 1.55
CA PRO A 315 20.57 -5.59 2.30
C PRO A 315 19.48 -4.73 1.70
N MET A 316 18.33 -5.32 1.45
CA MET A 316 17.16 -4.66 0.89
C MET A 316 15.92 -4.97 1.71
N THR A 317 14.99 -4.03 1.72
CA THR A 317 13.63 -4.22 2.20
C THR A 317 12.66 -3.89 1.08
N SER A 318 11.80 -4.83 0.69
CA SER A 318 10.67 -4.55 -0.22
C SER A 318 9.36 -4.56 0.56
N ILE A 319 8.51 -3.57 0.29
CA ILE A 319 7.13 -3.48 0.76
C ILE A 319 6.24 -3.59 -0.47
N VAL A 320 5.63 -4.75 -0.65
CA VAL A 320 4.81 -5.10 -1.81
C VAL A 320 3.35 -5.09 -1.41
N ASN A 321 2.57 -4.15 -1.93
CA ASN A 321 1.14 -4.08 -1.69
C ASN A 321 0.34 -4.74 -2.82
N ILE A 322 -0.63 -5.56 -2.42
CA ILE A 322 -1.44 -6.41 -3.29
C ILE A 322 -2.92 -6.07 -3.07
N ARG A 323 -3.67 -5.97 -4.16
CA ARG A 323 -5.14 -5.92 -4.15
C ARG A 323 -5.65 -7.16 -4.83
N GLY A 324 -6.34 -8.00 -4.06
CA GLY A 324 -6.78 -9.31 -4.51
C GLY A 324 -5.61 -10.19 -4.94
N ASP A 325 -5.47 -10.39 -6.25
CA ASP A 325 -4.40 -11.19 -6.86
C ASP A 325 -3.42 -10.40 -7.75
N LYS A 326 -3.36 -9.08 -7.54
CA LYS A 326 -2.48 -8.20 -8.31
C LYS A 326 -1.70 -7.22 -7.46
N LEU A 327 -0.45 -7.00 -7.83
CA LEU A 327 0.39 -5.95 -7.24
C LEU A 327 -0.09 -4.59 -7.73
N TYR A 328 -0.13 -3.62 -6.82
CA TYR A 328 -0.42 -2.23 -7.21
C TYR A 328 0.65 -1.24 -6.80
N HIS A 329 1.46 -1.60 -5.82
CA HIS A 329 2.42 -0.69 -5.26
C HIS A 329 3.60 -1.44 -4.67
N GLU A 330 4.81 -0.99 -4.98
CA GLU A 330 6.03 -1.54 -4.42
C GLU A 330 7.01 -0.42 -4.05
N HIS A 331 7.55 -0.52 -2.84
CA HIS A 331 8.70 0.27 -2.41
C HIS A 331 9.86 -0.64 -2.05
N ILE A 332 11.00 -0.43 -2.70
CA ILE A 332 12.24 -1.15 -2.39
C ILE A 332 13.26 -0.15 -1.84
N ALA A 333 13.81 -0.44 -0.68
CA ALA A 333 14.79 0.41 0.00
C ALA A 333 16.08 -0.37 0.27
N TRP A 334 17.20 0.35 0.21
CA TRP A 334 18.54 -0.12 0.60
C TRP A 334 19.41 1.07 1.02
N ASP A 335 20.58 0.80 1.58
CA ASP A 335 21.57 1.83 1.88
C ASP A 335 22.53 2.05 0.69
N GLN A 336 22.41 3.20 0.02
CA GLN A 336 23.30 3.56 -1.09
C GLN A 336 24.77 3.71 -0.65
N GLY A 337 25.02 4.08 0.61
CA GLY A 337 26.37 4.17 1.17
C GLY A 337 27.05 2.80 1.13
N THR A 338 26.37 1.76 1.62
CA THR A 338 26.83 0.37 1.56
C THR A 338 27.16 -0.07 0.14
N VAL A 339 26.30 0.24 -0.85
CA VAL A 339 26.56 -0.06 -2.27
C VAL A 339 27.85 0.60 -2.76
N LEU A 340 27.99 1.91 -2.57
CA LEU A 340 29.18 2.66 -3.03
C LEU A 340 30.45 2.22 -2.30
N ARG A 341 30.35 1.85 -1.02
CA ARG A 341 31.47 1.32 -0.22
C ARG A 341 31.97 -0.01 -0.78
N GLN A 342 31.08 -0.95 -1.06
CA GLN A 342 31.42 -2.25 -1.65
C GLN A 342 32.00 -2.11 -3.07
N LEU A 343 31.52 -1.12 -3.84
CA LEU A 343 32.10 -0.76 -5.14
C LEU A 343 33.46 -0.04 -5.06
N GLY A 344 33.93 0.31 -3.87
CA GLY A 344 35.18 1.06 -3.69
C GLY A 344 35.09 2.52 -4.17
N LEU A 345 33.88 3.06 -4.26
CA LEU A 345 33.60 4.42 -4.73
C LEU A 345 33.32 5.41 -3.58
N LEU A 346 33.10 4.91 -2.36
CA LEU A 346 32.97 5.73 -1.16
C LEU A 346 34.28 5.77 -0.37
N PRO A 347 34.94 6.96 -0.27
CA PRO A 347 36.10 7.15 0.59
C PRO A 347 35.84 6.76 2.04
N GLU A 348 36.85 6.25 2.73
CA GLU A 348 36.71 5.89 4.16
C GLU A 348 36.59 7.12 5.07
N TYR A 349 37.20 8.23 4.65
CA TYR A 349 37.20 9.48 5.38
C TYR A 349 36.69 10.59 4.46
N LEU A 350 35.83 11.45 5.00
CA LEU A 350 35.36 12.66 4.34
C LEU A 350 35.74 13.89 5.16
N PRO A 351 35.91 15.06 4.52
CA PRO A 351 36.17 16.31 5.23
C PRO A 351 35.06 16.62 6.24
N PHE A 352 35.46 17.09 7.41
CA PHE A 352 34.56 17.65 8.41
C PHE A 352 34.66 19.19 8.38
N PRO A 353 33.71 19.91 7.77
CA PRO A 353 33.85 21.34 7.50
C PRO A 353 33.41 22.25 8.65
N TYR A 354 32.97 21.68 9.78
CA TYR A 354 32.41 22.45 10.88
C TYR A 354 33.44 22.67 12.01
N PRO A 355 33.33 23.77 12.78
CA PRO A 355 34.17 23.99 13.95
C PRO A 355 33.99 22.88 14.99
N LEU A 356 35.09 22.36 15.55
CA LEU A 356 35.04 21.45 16.69
C LEU A 356 35.10 22.24 18.00
N PRO A 357 34.25 21.94 18.99
CA PRO A 357 34.31 22.58 20.31
C PRO A 357 35.71 22.49 20.92
N GLY A 358 36.27 23.65 21.30
CA GLY A 358 37.61 23.71 21.92
C GLY A 358 38.79 23.43 20.97
N SER A 359 38.56 23.29 19.66
CA SER A 359 39.64 23.10 18.69
C SER A 359 40.33 24.41 18.31
N GLN A 360 41.65 24.36 18.13
CA GLN A 360 42.42 25.47 17.58
C GLN A 360 42.08 25.67 16.09
N MET A 361 42.15 26.92 15.62
CA MET A 361 42.14 27.22 14.19
C MET A 361 43.21 26.37 13.49
N LEU A 362 42.79 25.61 12.48
CA LEU A 362 43.71 24.80 11.68
C LEU A 362 44.63 25.74 10.89
N GLY A 363 45.92 25.41 10.85
CA GLY A 363 46.89 26.11 10.00
C GLY A 363 46.76 25.66 8.54
N ASP A 364 47.35 26.45 7.63
CA ASP A 364 47.34 26.16 6.19
C ASP A 364 47.76 24.71 5.88
N GLY A 365 46.95 24.01 5.10
CA GLY A 365 47.20 22.62 4.71
C GLY A 365 46.74 21.55 5.72
N THR A 366 46.14 21.92 6.86
CA THR A 366 45.53 20.94 7.79
C THR A 366 44.00 20.95 7.72
N ARG A 367 43.38 19.76 7.73
CA ARG A 367 41.92 19.61 7.73
C ARG A 367 41.45 18.59 8.76
N TRP A 368 40.21 18.74 9.19
CA TRP A 368 39.50 17.71 9.96
C TRP A 368 38.82 16.75 8.99
N GLU A 369 38.87 15.46 9.32
CA GLU A 369 38.14 14.41 8.62
C GLU A 369 37.41 13.52 9.61
N TYR A 370 36.26 13.01 9.21
CA TYR A 370 35.54 11.98 9.96
C TYR A 370 35.53 10.68 9.15
N ARG A 371 35.56 9.54 9.85
CA ARG A 371 35.35 8.25 9.20
C ARG A 371 33.88 8.15 8.81
N VAL A 372 33.59 7.83 7.56
CA VAL A 372 32.22 7.72 7.06
C VAL A 372 31.53 6.55 7.78
N PRO A 373 30.35 6.75 8.40
CA PRO A 373 29.66 5.72 9.19
C PRO A 373 28.92 4.73 8.27
N VAL A 374 29.67 4.01 7.44
CA VAL A 374 29.18 3.02 6.48
C VAL A 374 30.10 1.80 6.53
N ALA A 375 29.54 0.63 6.83
CA ALA A 375 30.30 -0.62 6.95
C ALA A 375 30.71 -1.13 5.56
N GLY A 376 29.72 -1.38 4.70
CA GLY A 376 29.92 -2.06 3.43
C GLY A 376 29.46 -3.50 3.52
N LEU A 377 30.36 -4.46 3.34
CA LEU A 377 30.00 -5.89 3.28
C LEU A 377 29.53 -6.43 4.64
N GLU A 378 30.06 -5.87 5.73
CA GLU A 378 29.75 -6.25 7.10
C GLU A 378 28.26 -6.05 7.42
N THR A 379 27.60 -5.06 6.80
CA THR A 379 26.15 -4.85 6.96
C THR A 379 25.35 -6.09 6.53
N SER A 380 25.73 -6.69 5.39
CA SER A 380 25.07 -7.86 4.81
C SER A 380 25.37 -9.12 5.59
N GLN A 381 26.63 -9.29 5.99
CA GLN A 381 27.05 -10.40 6.83
C GLN A 381 26.32 -10.38 8.18
N LYS A 382 26.20 -9.20 8.80
CA LYS A 382 25.53 -9.04 10.11
C LYS A 382 24.03 -9.28 10.04
N LEU A 383 23.39 -8.93 8.92
CA LEU A 383 21.97 -9.23 8.69
C LEU A 383 21.74 -10.74 8.53
N ALA A 384 22.60 -11.44 7.77
CA ALA A 384 22.48 -12.89 7.56
C ALA A 384 22.92 -13.74 8.76
N ASP A 385 23.96 -13.29 9.48
CA ASP A 385 24.50 -13.94 10.67
C ASP A 385 24.79 -12.89 11.75
N GLU A 386 23.97 -12.90 12.80
CA GLU A 386 24.07 -12.02 13.96
C GLU A 386 25.43 -12.10 14.69
N ARG A 387 26.27 -13.11 14.42
CA ARG A 387 27.60 -13.31 15.03
C ARG A 387 28.78 -12.95 14.13
N SER A 388 28.53 -12.55 12.88
CA SER A 388 29.58 -12.35 11.87
C SER A 388 30.56 -11.21 12.18
N CYS A 389 30.10 -10.13 12.83
CA CYS A 389 30.96 -9.04 13.31
C CYS A 389 30.47 -8.48 14.65
N ALA A 390 31.30 -7.73 15.37
CA ALA A 390 30.92 -7.15 16.65
C ALA A 390 29.93 -5.98 16.46
N SER A 391 28.98 -5.84 17.39
CA SER A 391 28.12 -4.66 17.45
C SER A 391 28.89 -3.48 18.07
N ASN A 392 28.50 -2.25 17.72
CA ASN A 392 28.96 -0.99 18.33
C ASN A 392 30.37 -0.48 17.95
N GLU A 393 31.14 -1.14 17.09
CA GLU A 393 32.47 -0.65 16.69
C GLU A 393 32.43 0.76 16.06
N MET A 394 31.37 1.09 15.32
CA MET A 394 31.20 2.43 14.73
C MET A 394 31.01 3.55 15.76
N LEU A 395 30.58 3.22 16.99
CA LEU A 395 30.42 4.23 18.05
C LEU A 395 31.77 4.78 18.54
N GLU A 396 32.88 4.10 18.23
CA GLU A 396 34.23 4.54 18.58
C GLU A 396 34.80 5.55 17.59
N TYR A 397 34.12 5.80 16.46
CA TYR A 397 34.65 6.68 15.41
C TYR A 397 34.80 8.11 15.93
N GLN A 398 35.94 8.73 15.62
CA GLN A 398 36.26 10.09 16.03
C GLN A 398 36.69 10.91 14.80
N VAL A 399 36.46 12.22 14.89
CA VAL A 399 37.05 13.18 13.95
C VAL A 399 38.56 13.23 14.21
N ARG A 400 39.36 13.18 13.14
CA ARG A 400 40.82 13.23 13.20
C ARG A 400 41.39 14.41 12.43
N ARG A 401 42.54 14.90 12.89
CA ARG A 401 43.32 15.90 12.16
C ARG A 401 44.20 15.19 11.13
N VAL A 402 44.24 15.70 9.90
CA VAL A 402 45.18 15.26 8.88
C VAL A 402 45.96 16.45 8.31
N SER A 403 47.22 16.23 7.98
CA SER A 403 48.07 17.17 7.22
C SER A 403 48.08 16.74 5.76
N GLY A 404 47.87 17.68 4.85
CA GLY A 404 47.83 17.46 3.40
C GLY A 404 49.19 17.16 2.78
#